data_AF-A0A7W0R9I3-F1
#
_entry.id   AF-A0A7W0R9I3-F1
#
_cell.length_a   1.000
_cell.length_b   1.000
_cell.length_c   1.000
_cell.angle_alpha   90.00
_cell.angle_beta   90.00
_cell.angle_gamma   90.00
#
_symmetry.space_group_name_H-M   'P 1'
#
loop_
_entity.id
_entity.type
_entity.pdbx_description
1 polymer ?
#
loop_
_entity_poly.entity_id
_entity_poly.type
_entity_poly.pdbx_seq_one_letter_code
_entity_poly.pdbx_strand_id
1 'polypeptide(L)'
;MNDRLDIVEGSVAVRDGRIVSVGPDPGERYDTTIDARGAYLLPGFIQTHIHLCQTLFRGYADDMPLLEWLKTRVWPMEAAHSPSTLRASARLAASELLLSGTTTVLTMETVHDTDVVFEALAETGMRAVVGKCMMDSDDDVPARMREKTSLSIDESLALKKRWDNAANGRLRGAFAPRFAVSCSRELLEAVAHLSAREDTLIHTHASENRDEVEVVRRLSGGFSNLEYLADTGLATHRLCAAHCVWVTDREQALLAERAVKVMHCPSSNLKLGSG
;
A
#
# COMPACT_ATOMS: atom_id res chain seq x y z
N MET A 1 1.94 18.84 -12.32
CA MET A 1 1.51 20.15 -11.80
C MET A 1 2.77 20.84 -11.33
N ASN A 2 3.07 22.04 -11.81
CA ASN A 2 4.21 22.79 -11.30
C ASN A 2 3.84 23.46 -9.98
N ASP A 3 4.83 24.01 -9.27
CA ASP A 3 4.61 24.65 -7.96
C ASP A 3 3.68 25.87 -8.01
N ARG A 4 3.37 26.37 -9.22
CA ARG A 4 2.49 27.52 -9.47
C ARG A 4 1.06 27.12 -9.83
N LEU A 5 0.77 25.83 -9.93
CA LEU A 5 -0.53 25.29 -10.35
C LEU A 5 -1.00 25.83 -11.71
N ASP A 6 -0.05 26.07 -12.63
CA ASP A 6 -0.35 26.63 -13.96
C ASP A 6 -1.27 25.67 -14.75
N ILE A 7 -2.28 26.24 -15.41
CA ILE A 7 -3.12 25.54 -16.38
C ILE A 7 -2.54 25.81 -17.77
N VAL A 8 -2.14 24.74 -18.46
CA VAL A 8 -1.58 24.82 -19.81
C VAL A 8 -2.67 24.47 -20.83
N GLU A 9 -2.98 25.40 -21.72
CA GLU A 9 -3.86 25.14 -22.86
C GLU A 9 -3.05 24.61 -24.04
N GLY A 10 -3.38 23.41 -24.53
CA GLY A 10 -2.72 22.82 -25.68
C GLY A 10 -2.76 21.29 -25.70
N SER A 11 -1.72 20.71 -26.28
CA SER A 11 -1.53 19.29 -26.52
C SER A 11 -0.48 18.69 -25.57
N VAL A 12 -0.60 17.39 -25.32
CA VAL A 12 0.44 16.57 -24.67
C VAL A 12 0.88 15.52 -25.66
N ALA A 13 2.16 15.56 -26.05
CA ALA A 13 2.74 14.55 -26.93
C ALA A 13 3.40 13.44 -26.13
N VAL A 14 3.16 12.19 -26.52
CA VAL A 14 3.71 11.00 -25.87
C VAL A 14 4.42 10.14 -26.91
N ARG A 15 5.64 9.70 -26.59
CA ARG A 15 6.41 8.73 -27.37
C ARG A 15 6.95 7.65 -26.45
N ASP A 16 6.73 6.38 -26.81
CA ASP A 16 7.17 5.21 -26.04
C ASP A 16 6.80 5.27 -24.54
N GLY A 17 5.57 5.74 -24.25
CA GLY A 17 5.06 5.88 -22.89
C GLY A 17 5.65 7.04 -22.08
N ARG A 18 6.39 7.95 -22.72
CA ARG A 18 6.98 9.14 -22.09
C ARG A 18 6.42 10.42 -22.69
N ILE A 19 6.13 11.40 -21.84
CA ILE A 19 5.74 12.75 -22.26
C ILE A 19 6.97 13.42 -22.90
N VAL A 20 6.84 13.89 -24.14
CA VAL A 20 7.91 14.58 -24.88
C VAL A 20 7.67 16.08 -25.04
N SER A 21 6.41 16.52 -24.98
CA SER A 21 6.06 17.95 -24.93
C SER A 21 4.69 18.17 -24.25
N VAL A 22 4.52 19.36 -23.67
CA VAL A 22 3.27 19.86 -23.11
C VAL A 22 3.17 21.33 -23.50
N GLY A 23 2.09 21.73 -24.19
CA GLY A 23 1.92 23.09 -24.66
C GLY A 23 1.26 23.16 -26.04
N PRO A 24 1.48 24.21 -26.83
CA PRO A 24 0.91 24.32 -28.17
C PRO A 24 1.21 23.09 -29.03
N ASP A 25 0.27 22.72 -29.91
CA ASP A 25 0.48 21.65 -30.88
C ASP A 25 1.74 21.93 -31.71
N PRO A 26 2.77 21.06 -31.66
CA PRO A 26 4.01 21.29 -32.40
C PRO A 26 3.83 21.11 -33.92
N GLY A 27 2.64 20.70 -34.40
CA GLY A 27 2.38 20.52 -35.83
C GLY A 27 3.08 19.29 -36.43
N GLU A 28 3.47 18.34 -35.58
CA GLU A 28 4.07 17.07 -35.97
C GLU A 28 3.00 16.04 -36.34
N ARG A 29 3.38 15.05 -37.16
CA ARG A 29 2.50 13.93 -37.48
C ARG A 29 2.61 12.86 -36.39
N TYR A 30 1.49 12.56 -35.74
CA TYR A 30 1.36 11.50 -34.74
C TYR A 30 0.66 10.26 -35.31
N ASP A 31 0.98 9.08 -34.79
CA ASP A 31 0.31 7.82 -35.18
C ASP A 31 -1.14 7.78 -34.71
N THR A 32 -1.41 8.32 -33.51
CA THR A 32 -2.73 8.45 -32.90
C THR A 32 -2.91 9.87 -32.37
N THR A 33 -4.07 10.47 -32.63
CA THR A 33 -4.47 11.76 -32.04
C THR A 33 -5.80 11.57 -31.32
N ILE A 34 -5.85 12.00 -30.05
CA ILE A 34 -7.07 12.00 -29.24
C ILE A 34 -7.50 13.44 -29.07
N ASP A 35 -8.67 13.79 -29.61
CA ASP A 35 -9.27 15.10 -29.41
C ASP A 35 -9.98 15.16 -28.06
N ALA A 36 -9.35 15.81 -27.09
CA ALA A 36 -9.86 16.01 -25.74
C ALA A 36 -10.39 17.45 -25.51
N ARG A 37 -10.71 18.19 -26.59
CA ARG A 37 -11.27 19.55 -26.46
C ARG A 37 -12.55 19.54 -25.62
N GLY A 38 -12.65 20.51 -24.71
CA GLY A 38 -13.77 20.59 -23.76
C GLY A 38 -13.60 19.72 -22.50
N ALA A 39 -12.49 19.00 -22.36
CA ALA A 39 -12.12 18.26 -21.16
C ALA A 39 -10.81 18.77 -20.55
N TYR A 40 -10.55 18.39 -19.30
CA TYR A 40 -9.25 18.58 -18.65
C TYR A 40 -8.46 17.28 -18.68
N LEU A 41 -7.19 17.37 -19.09
CA LEU A 41 -6.24 16.27 -18.94
C LEU A 41 -5.50 16.44 -17.61
N LEU A 42 -5.61 15.43 -16.74
CA LEU A 42 -4.96 15.39 -15.44
C LEU A 42 -3.91 14.25 -15.41
N PRO A 43 -2.86 14.36 -14.59
CA PRO A 43 -2.10 13.19 -14.19
C PRO A 43 -3.02 12.16 -13.55
N GLY A 44 -2.77 10.86 -13.80
CA GLY A 44 -3.53 9.81 -13.16
C GLY A 44 -3.36 9.83 -11.64
N PHE A 45 -4.42 9.50 -10.91
CA PHE A 45 -4.40 9.50 -9.45
C PHE A 45 -3.52 8.37 -8.91
N ILE A 46 -2.92 8.62 -7.74
CA ILE A 46 -2.09 7.67 -7.01
C ILE A 46 -2.85 7.27 -5.76
N GLN A 47 -3.27 6.00 -5.67
CA GLN A 47 -3.84 5.44 -4.45
C GLN A 47 -2.71 4.93 -3.56
N THR A 48 -2.45 5.65 -2.48
CA THR A 48 -1.26 5.46 -1.66
C THR A 48 -1.42 4.37 -0.60
N HIS A 49 -2.63 3.87 -0.37
CA HIS A 49 -2.89 2.72 0.50
C HIS A 49 -4.20 2.04 0.07
N ILE A 50 -4.14 0.73 -0.21
CA ILE A 50 -5.32 -0.09 -0.50
C ILE A 50 -5.02 -1.56 -0.19
N HIS A 51 -6.06 -2.35 0.05
CA HIS A 51 -6.00 -3.80 0.12
C HIS A 51 -6.79 -4.40 -1.05
N LEU A 52 -6.13 -4.75 -2.15
CA LEU A 52 -6.85 -5.29 -3.33
C LEU A 52 -7.51 -6.64 -3.01
N CYS A 53 -6.86 -7.46 -2.19
CA CYS A 53 -7.42 -8.70 -1.65
C CYS A 53 -8.77 -8.50 -0.95
N GLN A 54 -9.04 -7.33 -0.36
CA GLN A 54 -10.29 -7.10 0.38
C GLN A 54 -11.48 -6.67 -0.49
N THR A 55 -11.29 -6.49 -1.80
CA THR A 55 -12.30 -5.90 -2.68
C THR A 55 -13.57 -6.73 -2.78
N LEU A 56 -13.48 -8.07 -2.83
CA LEU A 56 -14.65 -8.95 -2.95
C LEU A 56 -15.61 -8.91 -1.74
N PHE A 57 -15.15 -8.46 -0.58
CA PHE A 57 -15.96 -8.37 0.63
C PHE A 57 -16.11 -6.94 1.16
N ARG A 58 -15.89 -5.95 0.28
CA ARG A 58 -16.15 -4.54 0.57
C ARG A 58 -17.61 -4.35 0.98
N GLY A 59 -17.83 -3.70 2.13
CA GLY A 59 -19.17 -3.46 2.68
C GLY A 59 -19.83 -4.67 3.36
N TYR A 60 -19.10 -5.78 3.54
CA TYR A 60 -19.64 -6.95 4.25
C TYR A 60 -19.49 -6.86 5.78
N ALA A 61 -18.57 -6.01 6.25
CA ALA A 61 -18.23 -5.85 7.65
C ALA A 61 -18.17 -4.37 8.01
N ASP A 62 -19.33 -3.83 8.40
CA ASP A 62 -19.56 -2.44 8.76
C ASP A 62 -19.91 -2.32 10.25
N ASP A 63 -19.80 -1.11 10.81
CA ASP A 63 -20.19 -0.78 12.20
C ASP A 63 -19.46 -1.57 13.29
N MET A 64 -18.15 -1.81 13.10
CA MET A 64 -17.31 -2.56 14.04
C MET A 64 -15.99 -1.82 14.34
N PRO A 65 -15.48 -1.86 15.59
CA PRO A 65 -14.15 -1.36 15.92
C PRO A 65 -13.05 -2.12 15.18
N LEU A 66 -11.93 -1.45 14.88
CA LEU A 66 -10.82 -2.00 14.05
C LEU A 66 -10.37 -3.41 14.45
N LEU A 67 -10.05 -3.64 15.73
CA LEU A 67 -9.51 -4.93 16.17
C LEU A 67 -10.56 -6.06 16.12
N GLU A 68 -11.82 -5.75 16.42
CA GLU A 68 -12.93 -6.71 16.31
C GLU A 68 -13.23 -7.02 14.84
N TRP A 69 -13.25 -5.99 14.00
CA TRP A 69 -13.41 -6.08 12.56
C TRP A 69 -12.35 -6.98 11.92
N LEU A 70 -11.07 -6.78 12.29
CA LEU A 70 -9.96 -7.61 11.82
C LEU A 70 -10.15 -9.08 12.23
N LYS A 71 -10.32 -9.33 13.53
CA LYS A 71 -10.38 -10.68 14.10
C LYS A 71 -11.55 -11.51 13.59
N THR A 72 -12.74 -10.90 13.56
CA THR A 72 -13.99 -11.66 13.36
C THR A 72 -14.50 -11.65 11.92
N ARG A 73 -13.94 -10.80 11.06
CA ARG A 73 -14.38 -10.64 9.66
C ARG A 73 -13.20 -10.71 8.70
N VAL A 74 -12.26 -9.77 8.78
CA VAL A 74 -11.24 -9.60 7.74
C VAL A 74 -10.28 -10.78 7.67
N TRP A 75 -9.65 -11.19 8.78
CA TRP A 75 -8.69 -12.29 8.74
C TRP A 75 -9.32 -13.62 8.29
N PRO A 76 -10.52 -14.01 8.76
CA PRO A 76 -11.21 -15.18 8.22
C PRO A 76 -11.44 -15.11 6.70
N MET A 77 -11.81 -13.94 6.16
CA MET A 77 -12.05 -13.76 4.73
C MET A 77 -10.75 -13.74 3.91
N GLU A 78 -9.71 -13.07 4.40
CA GLU A 78 -8.37 -13.10 3.80
C GLU A 78 -7.83 -14.53 3.75
N ALA A 79 -7.93 -15.28 4.86
CA ALA A 79 -7.53 -16.69 4.93
C ALA A 79 -8.35 -17.60 4.00
N ALA A 80 -9.61 -17.26 3.73
CA ALA A 80 -10.48 -18.05 2.87
C ALA A 80 -10.18 -17.89 1.38
N HIS A 81 -9.37 -16.90 0.97
CA HIS A 81 -9.05 -16.71 -0.44
C HIS A 81 -8.40 -17.94 -1.06
N SER A 82 -8.99 -18.46 -2.14
CA SER A 82 -8.26 -19.28 -3.11
C SER A 82 -7.52 -18.37 -4.10
N PRO A 83 -6.50 -18.90 -4.83
CA PRO A 83 -5.89 -18.18 -5.95
C PRO A 83 -6.92 -17.62 -6.95
N SER A 84 -8.01 -18.34 -7.24
CA SER A 84 -9.04 -17.85 -8.18
C SER A 84 -9.80 -16.65 -7.63
N THR A 85 -10.19 -16.67 -6.35
CA THR A 85 -10.89 -15.54 -5.72
C THR A 85 -9.98 -14.34 -5.52
N LEU A 86 -8.70 -14.55 -5.17
CA LEU A 86 -7.73 -13.47 -5.02
C LEU A 86 -7.46 -12.78 -6.36
N ARG A 87 -7.32 -13.55 -7.45
CA ARG A 87 -7.23 -13.01 -8.82
C ARG A 87 -8.46 -12.19 -9.20
N ALA A 88 -9.65 -12.69 -8.89
CA ALA A 88 -10.90 -11.98 -9.16
C ALA A 88 -10.98 -10.67 -8.38
N SER A 89 -10.59 -10.67 -7.10
CA SER A 89 -10.53 -9.47 -6.26
C SER A 89 -9.59 -8.43 -6.84
N ALA A 90 -8.36 -8.82 -7.19
CA ALA A 90 -7.36 -7.93 -7.76
C ALA A 90 -7.79 -7.34 -9.12
N ARG A 91 -8.35 -8.16 -10.02
CA ARG A 91 -8.84 -7.69 -11.33
C ARG A 91 -10.03 -6.73 -11.19
N LEU A 92 -10.98 -7.03 -10.30
CA LEU A 92 -12.11 -6.15 -10.03
C LEU A 92 -11.61 -4.80 -9.51
N ALA A 93 -10.76 -4.82 -8.49
CA ALA A 93 -10.19 -3.61 -7.90
C ALA A 93 -9.43 -2.78 -8.93
N ALA A 94 -8.55 -3.39 -9.73
CA ALA A 94 -7.79 -2.70 -10.76
C ALA A 94 -8.69 -2.06 -11.82
N SER A 95 -9.78 -2.73 -12.19
CA SER A 95 -10.75 -2.22 -13.17
C SER A 95 -11.50 -1.00 -12.61
N GLU A 96 -12.00 -1.07 -11.38
CA GLU A 96 -12.69 0.05 -10.72
C GLU A 96 -11.78 1.27 -10.55
N LEU A 97 -10.52 1.04 -10.17
CA LEU A 97 -9.51 2.07 -10.00
C LEU A 97 -9.16 2.77 -11.34
N LEU A 98 -8.94 2.01 -12.41
CA LEU A 98 -8.67 2.58 -13.74
C LEU A 98 -9.88 3.39 -14.26
N LEU A 99 -11.10 2.87 -14.08
CA LEU A 99 -12.33 3.56 -14.47
C LEU A 99 -12.57 4.86 -13.66
N SER A 100 -12.00 4.96 -12.46
CA SER A 100 -12.05 6.16 -11.61
C SER A 100 -10.80 7.06 -11.73
N GLY A 101 -9.91 6.78 -12.70
CA GLY A 101 -8.74 7.61 -13.00
C GLY A 101 -7.50 7.33 -12.14
N THR A 102 -7.53 6.32 -11.27
CA THR A 102 -6.34 5.85 -10.54
C THR A 102 -5.47 5.00 -11.45
N THR A 103 -4.21 5.39 -11.62
CA THR A 103 -3.25 4.70 -12.48
C THR A 103 -2.11 4.01 -11.72
N THR A 104 -1.91 4.39 -10.45
CA THR A 104 -0.85 3.85 -9.59
C THR A 104 -1.39 3.48 -8.22
N VAL A 105 -1.01 2.31 -7.70
CA VAL A 105 -1.36 1.86 -6.35
C VAL A 105 -0.14 1.45 -5.52
N LEU A 106 -0.19 1.73 -4.21
CA LEU A 106 0.59 1.01 -3.19
C LEU A 106 -0.38 0.11 -2.43
N THR A 107 -0.24 -1.20 -2.59
CA THR A 107 -1.18 -2.17 -2.05
C THR A 107 -0.53 -3.11 -1.03
N MET A 108 -1.32 -3.54 -0.05
CA MET A 108 -1.01 -4.63 0.85
C MET A 108 -1.98 -5.78 0.56
N GLU A 109 -1.45 -6.98 0.38
CA GLU A 109 -2.24 -8.16 0.02
C GLU A 109 -2.39 -9.12 1.21
N THR A 110 -2.82 -10.35 0.95
CA THR A 110 -2.80 -11.43 1.94
C THR A 110 -1.38 -11.88 2.28
N VAL A 111 -1.23 -12.66 3.35
CA VAL A 111 0.03 -13.33 3.74
C VAL A 111 0.39 -14.53 2.85
N HIS A 112 -0.49 -14.92 1.94
CA HIS A 112 -0.29 -16.04 1.01
C HIS A 112 -0.73 -15.64 -0.39
N ASP A 113 -0.27 -16.38 -1.40
CA ASP A 113 -0.72 -16.30 -2.79
C ASP A 113 -0.60 -14.89 -3.45
N THR A 114 0.21 -13.99 -2.91
CA THR A 114 0.38 -12.61 -3.44
C THR A 114 0.89 -12.58 -4.88
N ASP A 115 1.60 -13.62 -5.32
CA ASP A 115 2.05 -13.81 -6.71
C ASP A 115 0.89 -13.65 -7.72
N VAL A 116 -0.29 -14.16 -7.35
CA VAL A 116 -1.51 -14.10 -8.16
C VAL A 116 -1.97 -12.66 -8.38
N VAL A 117 -1.77 -11.78 -7.40
CA VAL A 117 -2.13 -10.36 -7.49
C VAL A 117 -1.21 -9.65 -8.47
N PHE A 118 0.09 -9.94 -8.44
CA PHE A 118 1.03 -9.41 -9.43
C PHE A 118 0.66 -9.83 -10.86
N GLU A 119 0.34 -11.10 -11.08
CA GLU A 119 -0.12 -11.59 -12.38
C GLU A 119 -1.38 -10.85 -12.86
N ALA A 120 -2.37 -10.70 -11.98
CA ALA A 120 -3.60 -9.96 -12.29
C ALA A 120 -3.32 -8.50 -12.66
N LEU A 121 -2.44 -7.82 -11.93
CA LEU A 121 -2.09 -6.43 -12.20
C LEU A 121 -1.26 -6.28 -13.50
N ALA A 122 -0.42 -7.25 -13.83
CA ALA A 122 0.38 -7.23 -15.07
C ALA A 122 -0.53 -7.13 -16.30
N GLU A 123 -1.64 -7.87 -16.30
CA GLU A 123 -2.64 -7.93 -17.37
C GLU A 123 -3.44 -6.61 -17.55
N THR A 124 -3.59 -5.83 -16.48
CA THR A 124 -4.47 -4.63 -16.49
C THR A 124 -3.82 -3.36 -17.04
N GLY A 125 -2.49 -3.33 -17.13
CA GLY A 125 -1.76 -2.09 -17.46
C GLY A 125 -1.50 -1.16 -16.28
N MET A 126 -2.00 -1.47 -15.08
CA MET A 126 -1.81 -0.65 -13.86
C MET A 126 -0.34 -0.60 -13.41
N ARG A 127 0.08 0.53 -12.83
CA ARG A 127 1.35 0.62 -12.08
C ARG A 127 1.09 0.27 -10.62
N ALA A 128 1.92 -0.60 -10.04
CA ALA A 128 1.71 -1.01 -8.65
C ALA A 128 3.01 -1.27 -7.91
N VAL A 129 3.01 -0.88 -6.64
CA VAL A 129 3.92 -1.40 -5.62
C VAL A 129 3.09 -2.34 -4.75
N VAL A 130 3.44 -3.62 -4.74
CA VAL A 130 2.65 -4.67 -4.08
C VAL A 130 3.43 -5.21 -2.90
N GLY A 131 2.83 -5.14 -1.71
CA GLY A 131 3.35 -5.73 -0.49
C GLY A 131 2.63 -7.02 -0.15
N LYS A 132 3.36 -8.13 -0.08
CA LYS A 132 2.87 -9.33 0.60
C LYS A 132 2.79 -9.00 2.09
N CYS A 133 1.60 -9.12 2.67
CA CYS A 133 1.42 -8.87 4.10
C CYS A 133 2.30 -9.84 4.89
N MET A 134 2.99 -9.32 5.91
CA MET A 134 3.87 -10.11 6.78
C MET A 134 3.31 -10.08 8.20
N MET A 135 3.06 -11.27 8.78
CA MET A 135 2.48 -11.45 10.12
C MET A 135 3.03 -12.72 10.79
N ASP A 136 3.81 -12.58 11.86
CA ASP A 136 4.42 -13.70 12.58
C ASP A 136 4.11 -13.72 14.09
N SER A 137 3.32 -12.76 14.56
CA SER A 137 3.03 -12.58 15.99
C SER A 137 1.55 -12.29 16.22
N ASP A 138 0.70 -13.32 16.10
CA ASP A 138 -0.66 -13.28 16.65
C ASP A 138 -1.21 -14.71 16.78
N ASP A 139 -1.59 -15.11 17.99
CA ASP A 139 -2.18 -16.43 18.25
C ASP A 139 -3.65 -16.53 17.84
N ASP A 140 -4.32 -15.41 17.56
CA ASP A 140 -5.74 -15.36 17.18
C ASP A 140 -5.96 -15.37 15.66
N VAL A 141 -4.92 -15.24 14.84
CA VAL A 141 -5.10 -15.28 13.38
C VAL A 141 -5.42 -16.70 12.91
N PRO A 142 -6.25 -16.85 11.85
CA PRO A 142 -6.52 -18.14 11.24
C PRO A 142 -5.23 -18.90 10.91
N ALA A 143 -5.24 -20.23 11.02
CA ALA A 143 -4.03 -21.05 10.86
C ALA A 143 -3.28 -20.82 9.54
N ARG A 144 -4.01 -20.56 8.44
CA ARG A 144 -3.42 -20.26 7.12
C ARG A 144 -2.70 -18.91 7.06
N MET A 145 -2.99 -18.01 8.01
CA MET A 145 -2.35 -16.70 8.09
C MET A 145 -1.19 -16.64 9.08
N ARG A 146 -0.91 -17.72 9.82
CA ARG A 146 0.22 -17.78 10.74
C ARG A 146 1.50 -18.04 9.97
N GLU A 147 2.46 -17.14 10.09
CA GLU A 147 3.76 -17.30 9.47
C GLU A 147 4.86 -17.51 10.51
N LYS A 148 5.97 -18.08 10.05
CA LYS A 148 7.25 -17.96 10.76
C LYS A 148 8.00 -16.79 10.16
N THR A 149 8.71 -16.02 10.97
CA THR A 149 9.52 -14.87 10.57
C THR A 149 10.37 -15.15 9.33
N SER A 150 11.13 -16.24 9.34
CA SER A 150 12.00 -16.63 8.22
C SER A 150 11.25 -16.92 6.93
N LEU A 151 10.13 -17.64 7.00
CA LEU A 151 9.31 -17.95 5.83
C LEU A 151 8.65 -16.69 5.26
N SER A 152 8.17 -15.80 6.13
CA SER A 152 7.56 -14.54 5.71
C SER A 152 8.55 -13.66 4.95
N ILE A 153 9.80 -13.58 5.44
CA ILE A 153 10.91 -12.88 4.80
C ILE A 153 11.30 -13.52 3.47
N ASP A 154 11.53 -14.84 3.45
CA ASP A 154 12.00 -15.56 2.26
C ASP A 154 11.01 -15.42 1.10
N GLU A 155 9.71 -15.57 1.38
CA GLU A 155 8.67 -15.39 0.36
C GLU A 155 8.60 -13.95 -0.14
N SER A 156 8.70 -12.96 0.76
CA SER A 156 8.69 -11.53 0.38
C SER A 156 9.87 -11.17 -0.53
N LEU A 157 11.06 -11.70 -0.22
CA LEU A 157 12.26 -11.55 -1.05
C LEU A 157 12.10 -12.26 -2.41
N ALA A 158 11.52 -13.46 -2.43
CA ALA A 158 11.28 -14.21 -3.66
C ALA A 158 10.29 -13.48 -4.60
N LEU A 159 9.20 -12.95 -4.05
CA LEU A 159 8.21 -12.15 -4.79
C LEU A 159 8.86 -10.88 -5.35
N LYS A 160 9.58 -10.13 -4.52
CA LYS A 160 10.31 -8.93 -4.96
C LYS A 160 11.26 -9.26 -6.11
N LYS A 161 12.11 -10.29 -5.95
CA LYS A 161 13.06 -10.72 -6.99
C LYS A 161 12.36 -11.07 -8.31
N ARG A 162 11.18 -11.68 -8.25
CA ARG A 162 10.42 -12.09 -9.44
C ARG A 162 9.75 -10.92 -10.15
N TRP A 163 9.19 -9.97 -9.39
CA TRP A 163 8.28 -8.96 -9.92
C TRP A 163 8.86 -7.57 -10.03
N ASP A 164 10.01 -7.31 -9.42
CA ASP A 164 10.65 -6.01 -9.54
C ASP A 164 10.99 -5.66 -10.98
N ASN A 165 10.46 -4.51 -11.42
CA ASN A 165 10.55 -4.01 -12.78
C ASN A 165 9.84 -4.87 -13.84
N ALA A 166 9.00 -5.82 -13.42
CA ALA A 166 8.15 -6.58 -14.33
C ALA A 166 7.11 -5.67 -15.02
N ALA A 167 6.45 -6.23 -16.04
CA ALA A 167 5.42 -5.55 -16.83
C ALA A 167 5.88 -4.18 -17.37
N ASN A 168 7.07 -4.15 -17.99
CA ASN A 168 7.73 -2.95 -18.50
C ASN A 168 8.01 -1.89 -17.41
N GLY A 169 8.48 -2.33 -16.24
CA GLY A 169 8.79 -1.43 -15.13
C GLY A 169 7.58 -0.88 -14.38
N ARG A 170 6.39 -1.47 -14.55
CA ARG A 170 5.15 -1.03 -13.88
C ARG A 170 4.94 -1.67 -12.51
N LEU A 171 5.49 -2.87 -12.28
CA LEU A 171 5.31 -3.61 -11.04
C LEU A 171 6.59 -3.62 -10.20
N ARG A 172 6.45 -3.51 -8.88
CA ARG A 172 7.52 -3.59 -7.89
C ARG A 172 7.01 -4.22 -6.60
N GLY A 173 7.89 -4.87 -5.85
CA GLY A 173 7.61 -5.36 -4.50
C GLY A 173 7.90 -4.33 -3.41
N ALA A 174 7.15 -4.38 -2.32
CA ALA A 174 7.47 -3.72 -1.04
C ALA A 174 7.49 -4.74 0.10
N PHE A 175 8.19 -4.42 1.19
CA PHE A 175 8.02 -5.15 2.44
C PHE A 175 6.80 -4.60 3.17
N ALA A 176 5.88 -5.47 3.59
CA ALA A 176 4.62 -5.04 4.18
C ALA A 176 4.31 -5.74 5.51
N PRO A 177 5.11 -5.49 6.57
CA PRO A 177 4.71 -5.85 7.93
C PRO A 177 3.38 -5.17 8.22
N ARG A 178 2.33 -5.95 8.51
CA ARG A 178 0.95 -5.43 8.50
C ARG A 178 0.80 -4.21 9.41
N PHE A 179 1.17 -4.38 10.67
CA PHE A 179 1.18 -3.40 11.75
C PHE A 179 1.95 -3.97 12.93
N ALA A 180 2.37 -3.12 13.87
CA ALA A 180 3.21 -3.51 15.00
C ALA A 180 2.60 -4.62 15.89
N VAL A 181 1.26 -4.76 15.91
CA VAL A 181 0.57 -5.75 16.76
C VAL A 181 0.73 -7.18 16.24
N SER A 182 0.80 -7.40 14.92
CA SER A 182 0.91 -8.74 14.33
C SER A 182 2.33 -9.16 13.97
N CYS A 183 3.32 -8.35 14.33
CA CYS A 183 4.71 -8.55 13.94
C CYS A 183 5.60 -8.58 15.17
N SER A 184 6.40 -9.63 15.30
CA SER A 184 7.44 -9.73 16.31
C SER A 184 8.47 -8.62 16.11
N ARG A 185 9.16 -8.21 17.18
CA ARG A 185 10.31 -7.30 17.07
C ARG A 185 11.36 -7.84 16.10
N GLU A 186 11.61 -9.15 16.11
CA GLU A 186 12.56 -9.80 15.21
C GLU A 186 12.19 -9.57 13.74
N LEU A 187 10.92 -9.75 13.38
CA LEU A 187 10.44 -9.47 12.02
C LEU A 187 10.58 -8.00 11.65
N LEU A 188 10.20 -7.09 12.55
CA LEU A 188 10.30 -5.65 12.31
C LEU A 188 11.77 -5.25 12.06
N GLU A 189 12.69 -5.59 12.96
CA GLU A 189 14.12 -5.28 12.79
C GLU A 189 14.71 -5.92 11.53
N ALA A 190 14.32 -7.15 11.21
CA ALA A 190 14.74 -7.80 9.97
C ALA A 190 14.26 -7.02 8.74
N VAL A 191 12.99 -6.60 8.70
CA VAL A 191 12.44 -5.79 7.60
C VAL A 191 13.16 -4.45 7.48
N ALA A 192 13.51 -3.78 8.58
CA ALA A 192 14.29 -2.54 8.54
C ALA A 192 15.65 -2.74 7.86
N HIS A 193 16.39 -3.78 8.26
CA HIS A 193 17.67 -4.12 7.66
C HIS A 193 17.55 -4.50 6.18
N LEU A 194 16.53 -5.30 5.81
CA LEU A 194 16.27 -5.71 4.44
C LEU A 194 15.89 -4.51 3.55
N SER A 195 15.00 -3.64 4.02
CA SER A 195 14.62 -2.42 3.30
C SER A 195 15.83 -1.54 2.99
N ALA A 196 16.74 -1.38 3.95
CA ALA A 196 17.96 -0.59 3.74
C ALA A 196 18.91 -1.24 2.73
N ARG A 197 19.09 -2.57 2.80
CA ARG A 197 19.98 -3.31 1.90
C ARG A 197 19.47 -3.37 0.46
N GLU A 198 18.16 -3.54 0.30
CA GLU A 198 17.51 -3.74 -1.00
C GLU A 198 16.90 -2.46 -1.59
N ASP A 199 17.12 -1.30 -0.94
CA ASP A 199 16.50 -0.01 -1.26
C ASP A 199 15.00 -0.12 -1.58
N THR A 200 14.25 -0.70 -0.64
CA THR A 200 12.86 -1.11 -0.84
C THR A 200 11.92 -0.43 0.13
N LEU A 201 10.75 -0.01 -0.36
CA LEU A 201 9.70 0.60 0.46
C LEU A 201 9.20 -0.38 1.53
N ILE A 202 8.86 0.19 2.69
CA ILE A 202 8.13 -0.48 3.75
C ILE A 202 6.72 0.11 3.79
N HIS A 203 5.70 -0.73 3.85
CA HIS A 203 4.30 -0.32 3.90
C HIS A 203 3.61 -0.96 5.11
N THR A 204 3.14 -0.14 6.06
CA THR A 204 2.53 -0.63 7.31
C THR A 204 1.39 0.28 7.75
N HIS A 205 0.58 -0.17 8.72
CA HIS A 205 -0.38 0.67 9.42
C HIS A 205 0.25 1.17 10.73
N ALA A 206 -0.03 2.42 11.10
CA ALA A 206 0.43 2.98 12.36
C ALA A 206 -0.57 3.98 12.92
N SER A 207 -0.80 3.90 14.24
CA SER A 207 -1.65 4.81 15.01
C SER A 207 -3.03 5.05 14.36
N GLU A 208 -3.67 4.01 13.85
CA GLU A 208 -5.00 4.11 13.23
C GLU A 208 -6.08 4.25 14.29
N ASN A 209 -6.05 3.42 15.33
CA ASN A 209 -7.09 3.38 16.36
C ASN A 209 -6.50 3.49 17.77
N ARG A 210 -7.23 4.06 18.73
CA ARG A 210 -6.76 4.21 20.12
C ARG A 210 -6.45 2.87 20.79
N ASP A 211 -7.25 1.85 20.54
CA ASP A 211 -7.04 0.52 21.13
C ASP A 211 -5.76 -0.12 20.58
N GLU A 212 -5.48 0.07 19.28
CA GLU A 212 -4.22 -0.33 18.66
C GLU A 212 -3.03 0.39 19.31
N VAL A 213 -3.09 1.71 19.48
CA VAL A 213 -2.03 2.49 20.14
C VAL A 213 -1.74 1.96 21.54
N GLU A 214 -2.78 1.66 22.33
CA GLU A 214 -2.62 1.11 23.67
C GLU A 214 -2.05 -0.32 23.67
N VAL A 215 -2.41 -1.15 22.68
CA VAL A 215 -1.79 -2.47 22.51
C VAL A 215 -0.30 -2.33 22.19
N VAL A 216 0.07 -1.49 21.23
CA VAL A 216 1.48 -1.27 20.86
C VAL A 216 2.27 -0.75 22.05
N ARG A 217 1.71 0.19 22.82
CA ARG A 217 2.36 0.71 24.03
C ARG A 217 2.68 -0.36 25.07
N ARG A 218 1.78 -1.35 25.24
CA ARG A 218 2.03 -2.48 26.14
C ARG A 218 3.10 -3.42 25.59
N LEU A 219 3.02 -3.76 24.30
CA LEU A 219 3.96 -4.68 23.64
C LEU A 219 5.38 -4.11 23.56
N SER A 220 5.52 -2.79 23.41
CA SER A 220 6.78 -2.09 23.24
C SER A 220 7.48 -1.75 24.57
N GLY A 221 6.84 -2.01 25.72
CA GLY A 221 7.35 -1.60 27.03
C GLY A 221 7.21 -0.10 27.30
N GLY A 222 6.31 0.59 26.60
CA GLY A 222 5.90 1.97 26.90
C GLY A 222 6.06 2.98 25.77
N PHE A 223 6.68 2.61 24.65
CA PHE A 223 6.80 3.47 23.47
C PHE A 223 5.44 3.73 22.83
N SER A 224 5.24 4.94 22.27
CA SER A 224 4.15 5.16 21.33
C SER A 224 4.38 4.35 20.04
N ASN A 225 3.38 4.28 19.15
CA ASN A 225 3.46 3.41 17.97
C ASN A 225 4.60 3.81 17.03
N LEU A 226 4.70 5.10 16.68
CA LEU A 226 5.76 5.57 15.78
C LEU A 226 7.14 5.58 16.44
N GLU A 227 7.20 5.78 17.76
CA GLU A 227 8.45 5.61 18.52
C GLU A 227 8.93 4.15 18.51
N TYR A 228 8.01 3.19 18.64
CA TYR A 228 8.33 1.77 18.56
C TYR A 228 8.82 1.38 17.14
N LEU A 229 8.16 1.88 16.09
CA LEU A 229 8.64 1.70 14.73
C LEU A 229 10.02 2.36 14.51
N ALA A 230 10.32 3.47 15.17
CA ALA A 230 11.66 4.06 15.13
C ALA A 230 12.70 3.22 15.87
N ASP A 231 12.35 2.68 17.04
CA ASP A 231 13.24 1.86 17.86
C ASP A 231 13.61 0.52 17.19
N THR A 232 12.68 -0.05 16.41
CA THR A 232 12.95 -1.22 15.53
C THR A 232 13.71 -0.88 14.25
N GLY A 233 13.96 0.40 13.99
CA GLY A 233 14.64 0.88 12.79
C GLY A 233 13.74 1.05 11.55
N LEU A 234 12.43 0.82 11.66
CA LEU A 234 11.47 0.94 10.55
C LEU A 234 11.23 2.39 10.13
N ALA A 235 11.20 3.32 11.08
CA ALA A 235 10.87 4.73 10.82
C ALA A 235 12.00 5.45 10.06
N THR A 236 11.97 5.32 8.74
CA THR A 236 12.94 5.89 7.81
C THR A 236 12.23 6.55 6.62
N HIS A 237 12.99 7.18 5.74
CA HIS A 237 12.47 7.73 4.50
C HIS A 237 11.91 6.67 3.53
N ARG A 238 12.03 5.37 3.80
CA ARG A 238 11.40 4.30 3.00
C ARG A 238 10.05 3.83 3.57
N LEU A 239 9.66 4.32 4.74
CA LEU A 239 8.40 3.95 5.38
C LEU A 239 7.22 4.76 4.83
N CYS A 240 6.22 4.04 4.35
CA CYS A 240 4.86 4.50 4.07
C CYS A 240 3.95 3.98 5.20
N ALA A 241 3.55 4.87 6.10
CA ALA A 241 2.68 4.57 7.24
C ALA A 241 1.25 5.00 6.94
N ALA A 242 0.33 4.05 6.86
CA ALA A 242 -1.09 4.31 6.64
C ALA A 242 -1.76 4.85 7.91
N HIS A 243 -2.79 5.67 7.72
CA HIS A 243 -3.63 6.27 8.74
C HIS A 243 -2.95 7.40 9.53
N CYS A 244 -2.13 7.06 10.54
CA CYS A 244 -1.50 8.02 11.45
C CYS A 244 -2.51 9.00 12.09
N VAL A 245 -3.64 8.49 12.57
CA VAL A 245 -4.73 9.29 13.17
C VAL A 245 -4.35 9.77 14.57
N TRP A 246 -3.87 8.85 15.41
CA TRP A 246 -3.54 9.11 16.82
C TRP A 246 -2.04 9.31 17.01
N VAL A 247 -1.49 10.33 16.34
CA VAL A 247 -0.07 10.72 16.48
C VAL A 247 0.09 11.91 17.41
N THR A 248 1.00 11.82 18.36
CA THR A 248 1.36 12.93 19.25
C THR A 248 2.25 13.96 18.53
N ASP A 249 2.40 15.17 19.09
CA ASP A 249 3.31 16.19 18.53
C ASP A 249 4.76 15.68 18.41
N ARG A 250 5.18 14.84 19.35
CA ARG A 250 6.50 14.19 19.32
C ARG A 250 6.61 13.20 18.17
N GLU A 251 5.58 12.41 17.92
CA GLU A 251 5.55 11.49 16.77
C GLU A 251 5.49 12.24 15.45
N GLN A 252 4.76 13.36 15.38
CA GLN A 252 4.74 14.23 14.19
C GLN A 252 6.15 14.78 13.91
N ALA A 253 6.87 15.26 14.92
CA ALA A 253 8.25 15.70 14.78
C ALA A 253 9.17 14.56 14.31
N LEU A 254 9.01 13.36 14.87
CA LEU A 254 9.76 12.16 14.47
C LEU A 254 9.49 11.78 13.00
N LEU A 255 8.22 11.78 12.57
CA LEU A 255 7.83 11.50 11.19
C LEU A 255 8.49 12.48 10.22
N ALA A 256 8.51 13.78 10.57
CA ALA A 256 9.15 14.81 9.78
C ALA A 256 10.68 14.63 9.72
N GLU A 257 11.33 14.43 10.88
CA GLU A 257 12.79 14.21 10.97
C GLU A 257 13.24 12.99 10.16
N ARG A 258 12.48 11.89 10.24
CA ARG A 258 12.79 10.63 9.54
C ARG A 258 12.29 10.60 8.10
N ALA A 259 11.61 11.66 7.65
CA ALA A 259 10.95 11.76 6.34
C ALA A 259 10.02 10.56 6.04
N VAL A 260 9.31 10.06 7.05
CA VAL A 260 8.28 9.02 6.88
C VAL A 260 7.14 9.60 6.05
N LYS A 261 6.56 8.80 5.15
CA LYS A 261 5.41 9.20 4.35
C LYS A 261 4.13 8.74 5.03
N VAL A 262 3.21 9.67 5.27
CA VAL A 262 1.90 9.37 5.87
C VAL A 262 0.87 9.19 4.75
N MET A 263 0.21 8.04 4.71
CA MET A 263 -0.85 7.73 3.75
C MET A 263 -2.20 8.01 4.43
N HIS A 264 -2.80 9.16 4.13
CA HIS A 264 -4.06 9.56 4.76
C HIS A 264 -5.25 8.81 4.15
N CYS A 265 -6.01 8.10 4.98
CA CYS A 265 -7.11 7.21 4.58
C CYS A 265 -8.48 7.68 5.14
N PRO A 266 -8.97 8.89 4.81
CA PRO A 266 -10.11 9.51 5.50
C PRO A 266 -11.39 8.67 5.45
N SER A 267 -11.69 8.04 4.32
CA SER A 267 -12.88 7.19 4.19
C SER A 267 -12.85 5.98 5.14
N SER A 268 -11.68 5.35 5.31
CA SER A 268 -11.52 4.24 6.26
C SER A 268 -11.62 4.75 7.70
N ASN A 269 -10.93 5.86 7.99
CA ASN A 269 -10.87 6.42 9.32
C ASN A 269 -12.27 6.79 9.85
N LEU A 270 -13.09 7.40 9.00
CA LEU A 270 -14.47 7.75 9.33
C LEU A 270 -15.36 6.50 9.45
N LYS A 271 -15.24 5.55 8.51
CA LYS A 271 -16.06 4.32 8.49
C LYS A 271 -15.82 3.43 9.72
N LEU A 272 -14.57 3.30 10.17
CA LEU A 272 -14.19 2.46 11.31
C LEU A 272 -14.25 3.19 12.65
N GLY A 273 -14.68 4.46 12.67
CA GLY A 273 -14.71 5.27 13.89
C GLY A 273 -13.32 5.51 14.48
N SER A 274 -12.28 5.46 13.66
CA SER A 274 -10.89 5.63 14.07
C SER A 274 -10.61 7.07 14.51
N GLY A 275 -11.10 8.07 13.76
CA GLY A 275 -10.92 9.51 14.05
C GLY A 275 -10.66 10.37 12.82
#